data_AF-A0A7Y0SFE9-F1
#
_entry.id   AF-A0A7Y0SFE9-F1
#
_cell.length_a   1.000
_cell.length_b   1.000
_cell.length_c   1.000
_cell.angle_alpha   90.00
_cell.angle_beta   90.00
_cell.angle_gamma   90.00
#
_symmetry.space_group_name_H-M   'P 1'
#
loop_
_entity.id
_entity.type
_entity.pdbx_description
1 polymer ?
#
loop_
_entity_poly.entity_id
_entity_poly.type
_entity_poly.pdbx_seq_one_letter_code
_entity_poly.pdbx_strand_id
1 'polypeptide(L)'
;RYGGWFLLLLFALIPWIPYGERQAILLDIGNQQFNFFGTTLYPQDLTLLALLFVIAAFGLFFITTFLGRVWCGYLCPQTVWTFMYIWFEEKLEGSANKRRKQDSNKLTANLAMRKTVKHIAWFAIALATGFTFVGYFVPMKQLVIDFFTFNANFWPVFWVMFFAICTYGNAG
;
A
#
# COMPACT_ATOMS: atom_id res chain seq x y z
N ARG A 1 -11.58 12.54 5.06
CA ARG A 1 -10.72 11.77 5.98
C ARG A 1 -11.05 10.27 5.95
N TYR A 2 -12.30 9.85 6.20
CA TYR A 2 -12.68 8.43 6.24
C TYR A 2 -12.55 7.67 4.91
N GLY A 3 -12.81 8.32 3.77
CA GLY A 3 -12.75 7.67 2.45
C GLY A 3 -11.37 7.10 2.08
N GLY A 4 -10.27 7.77 2.43
CA GLY A 4 -8.92 7.27 2.17
C GLY A 4 -8.58 6.02 3.00
N TRP A 5 -8.92 6.04 4.28
CA TRP A 5 -8.75 4.86 5.16
C TRP A 5 -9.55 3.66 4.67
N PHE A 6 -10.77 3.89 4.19
CA PHE A 6 -11.60 2.84 3.60
C PHE A 6 -10.93 2.24 2.35
N LEU A 7 -10.41 3.06 1.44
CA LEU A 7 -9.70 2.58 0.24
C LEU A 7 -8.46 1.77 0.58
N LEU A 8 -7.66 2.19 1.57
CA LEU A 8 -6.49 1.43 2.01
C LEU A 8 -6.87 0.12 2.69
N LEU A 9 -7.93 0.09 3.49
CA LEU A 9 -8.45 -1.15 4.07
C LEU A 9 -8.91 -2.11 2.96
N LEU A 10 -9.66 -1.60 1.99
CA LEU A 10 -10.10 -2.41 0.85
C LEU A 10 -8.90 -2.96 0.07
N PHE A 11 -7.93 -2.11 -0.25
CA PHE A 11 -6.68 -2.52 -0.91
C PHE A 11 -5.90 -3.57 -0.11
N ALA A 12 -5.79 -3.40 1.20
CA ALA A 12 -5.09 -4.34 2.09
C ALA A 12 -5.81 -5.68 2.22
N LEU A 13 -7.15 -5.71 2.16
CA LEU A 13 -7.95 -6.91 2.42
C LEU A 13 -8.21 -7.74 1.17
N ILE A 14 -8.30 -7.13 -0.01
CA ILE A 14 -8.55 -7.84 -1.28
C ILE A 14 -7.62 -9.05 -1.50
N PRO A 15 -6.29 -8.97 -1.35
CA PRO A 15 -5.41 -10.12 -1.60
C PRO A 15 -5.55 -11.23 -0.56
N TRP A 16 -6.23 -10.99 0.56
CA TRP A 16 -6.48 -12.03 1.57
C TRP A 16 -7.73 -12.84 1.30
N ILE A 17 -8.63 -12.37 0.41
CA ILE A 17 -9.90 -13.04 0.14
C ILE A 17 -9.61 -14.34 -0.62
N PRO A 18 -9.87 -15.52 -0.02
CA PRO A 18 -9.78 -16.78 -0.75
C PRO A 18 -11.02 -16.98 -1.62
N TYR A 19 -10.85 -17.59 -2.78
CA TYR A 19 -11.95 -18.02 -3.63
C TYR A 19 -11.65 -19.42 -4.18
N GLY A 20 -12.28 -20.43 -3.56
CA GLY A 20 -11.97 -21.85 -3.81
C GLY A 20 -10.54 -22.20 -3.39
N GLU A 21 -9.80 -22.86 -4.27
CA GLU A 21 -8.42 -23.31 -4.05
C GLU A 21 -7.36 -22.19 -4.23
N ARG A 22 -7.78 -20.97 -4.63
CA ARG A 22 -6.86 -19.88 -5.02
C ARG A 22 -7.28 -18.56 -4.40
N GLN A 23 -6.41 -17.56 -4.48
CA GLN A 23 -6.71 -16.19 -4.08
C GLN A 23 -7.70 -15.55 -5.07
N ALA A 24 -8.64 -14.75 -4.56
CA ALA A 24 -9.70 -14.14 -5.37
C ALA A 24 -9.15 -13.21 -6.46
N ILE A 25 -8.09 -12.45 -6.21
CA ILE A 25 -7.43 -11.65 -7.25
C ILE A 25 -5.96 -11.99 -7.24
N LEU A 26 -5.50 -12.69 -8.27
CA LEU A 26 -4.10 -13.07 -8.43
C LEU A 26 -3.65 -12.81 -9.87
N LEU A 27 -2.72 -11.87 -10.01
CA LEU A 27 -2.12 -11.46 -11.26
C LEU A 27 -0.80 -12.23 -11.45
N ASP A 28 -0.88 -13.47 -11.93
CA ASP A 28 0.29 -14.32 -12.11
C ASP A 28 1.02 -13.93 -13.40
N ILE A 29 2.07 -13.13 -13.26
CA ILE A 29 2.93 -12.71 -14.39
C ILE A 29 3.73 -13.89 -14.93
N GLY A 30 4.13 -14.85 -14.08
CA GLY A 30 4.97 -15.98 -14.48
C GLY A 30 4.25 -16.91 -15.44
N ASN A 31 3.00 -17.24 -15.13
CA ASN A 31 2.15 -18.07 -15.99
C ASN A 31 1.31 -17.25 -16.99
N GLN A 32 1.47 -15.93 -17.01
CA GLN A 32 0.68 -14.98 -17.82
C GLN A 32 -0.85 -15.17 -17.66
N GLN A 33 -1.28 -15.47 -16.43
CA GLN A 33 -2.66 -15.76 -16.08
C GLN A 33 -3.17 -14.74 -15.07
N PHE A 34 -4.22 -14.01 -15.41
CA PHE A 34 -4.87 -13.09 -14.49
C PHE A 34 -6.14 -13.73 -13.96
N ASN A 35 -6.14 -14.12 -12.69
CA ASN A 35 -7.25 -14.79 -12.04
C ASN A 35 -8.10 -13.75 -11.29
N PHE A 36 -9.38 -13.65 -11.65
CA PHE A 36 -10.39 -12.82 -11.00
C PHE A 36 -11.54 -13.70 -10.51
N PHE A 37 -11.65 -13.86 -9.21
CA PHE A 37 -12.56 -14.72 -8.45
C PHE A 37 -12.53 -16.17 -8.96
N GLY A 38 -13.18 -16.48 -10.07
CA GLY A 38 -13.15 -17.80 -10.73
C GLY A 38 -12.83 -17.77 -12.23
N THR A 39 -12.59 -16.61 -12.83
CA THR A 39 -12.25 -16.47 -14.25
C THR A 39 -10.76 -16.26 -14.43
N THR A 40 -10.13 -17.09 -15.25
CA THR A 40 -8.72 -16.92 -15.66
C THR A 40 -8.69 -16.23 -17.02
N LEU A 41 -8.14 -15.02 -17.07
CA LEU A 41 -7.90 -14.28 -18.31
C LEU A 41 -6.51 -14.65 -18.84
N TYR A 42 -6.47 -15.00 -20.13
CA TYR A 42 -5.24 -15.34 -20.85
C TYR A 42 -4.71 -14.14 -21.62
N PRO A 43 -3.48 -14.21 -22.17
CA PRO A 43 -2.88 -13.10 -22.92
C PRO A 43 -3.72 -12.62 -24.10
N GLN A 44 -4.48 -13.51 -24.74
CA GLN A 44 -5.42 -13.17 -25.81
C GLN A 44 -6.59 -12.29 -25.34
N ASP A 45 -6.95 -12.38 -24.06
CA ASP A 45 -8.00 -11.59 -23.43
C ASP A 45 -7.47 -10.27 -22.83
N LEU A 46 -6.15 -10.02 -22.91
CA LEU A 46 -5.54 -8.77 -22.45
C LEU A 46 -6.11 -7.55 -23.14
N THR A 47 -6.63 -7.67 -24.37
CA THR A 47 -7.29 -6.56 -25.05
C THR A 47 -8.54 -6.10 -24.30
N LEU A 48 -9.28 -7.03 -23.68
CA LEU A 48 -10.43 -6.71 -22.83
C LEU A 48 -9.98 -6.00 -21.55
N LEU A 49 -8.90 -6.49 -20.92
CA LEU A 49 -8.33 -5.87 -19.73
C LEU A 49 -7.77 -4.47 -20.02
N ALA A 50 -7.10 -4.29 -21.16
CA ALA A 50 -6.58 -3.01 -21.61
C ALA A 50 -7.72 -2.02 -21.88
N LEU A 51 -8.79 -2.44 -22.55
CA LEU A 51 -9.98 -1.60 -22.77
C LEU A 51 -10.62 -1.20 -21.43
N LEU A 52 -10.71 -2.13 -20.47
CA LEU A 52 -11.20 -1.86 -19.13
C LEU A 52 -10.34 -0.79 -18.43
N PHE A 53 -9.01 -0.89 -18.50
CA PHE A 53 -8.11 0.12 -17.93
C PHE A 53 -8.22 1.48 -18.64
N VAL A 54 -8.42 1.49 -19.96
CA VAL A 54 -8.67 2.72 -20.71
C VAL A 54 -9.98 3.38 -20.24
N ILE A 55 -11.06 2.62 -20.12
CA ILE A 55 -12.34 3.12 -19.60
C ILE A 55 -12.18 3.64 -18.17
N ALA A 56 -11.47 2.90 -17.30
CA ALA A 56 -11.19 3.33 -15.94
C ALA A 56 -10.37 4.63 -15.88
N ALA A 57 -9.38 4.78 -16.76
CA ALA A 57 -8.58 6.00 -16.86
C ALA A 57 -9.44 7.19 -17.31
N PHE A 58 -10.25 7.04 -18.35
CA PHE A 58 -11.19 8.07 -18.79
C PHE A 58 -12.22 8.40 -17.70
N GLY A 59 -12.75 7.39 -17.01
CA GLY A 59 -13.66 7.56 -15.89
C GLY A 59 -13.02 8.34 -14.74
N LEU A 60 -11.75 8.08 -14.45
CA LEU A 60 -10.98 8.85 -13.46
C LEU A 60 -10.85 10.31 -13.90
N PHE A 61 -10.45 10.59 -15.14
CA PHE A 61 -10.36 11.95 -15.68
C PHE A 61 -11.69 12.68 -15.64
N PHE A 62 -12.77 11.99 -16.00
CA PHE A 62 -14.13 12.50 -15.91
C PHE A 62 -14.48 12.89 -14.47
N ILE A 63 -14.27 11.99 -13.50
CA ILE A 63 -14.50 12.26 -12.08
C ILE A 63 -13.66 13.45 -11.61
N THR A 64 -12.39 13.55 -12.01
CA THR A 64 -11.55 14.70 -11.62
C THR A 64 -11.99 16.01 -12.24
N THR A 65 -12.64 15.98 -13.42
CA THR A 65 -13.16 17.18 -14.08
C THR A 65 -14.42 17.69 -13.37
N PHE A 66 -15.32 16.78 -12.95
CA PHE A 66 -16.58 17.13 -12.29
C PHE A 66 -16.46 17.36 -10.78
N LEU A 67 -15.72 16.50 -10.07
CA LEU A 67 -15.54 16.54 -8.61
C LEU A 67 -14.22 17.22 -8.20
N GLY A 68 -13.44 17.72 -9.16
CA GLY A 68 -12.20 18.45 -8.91
C GLY A 68 -11.14 17.60 -8.19
N ARG A 69 -10.56 18.14 -7.12
CA ARG A 69 -9.45 17.53 -6.36
C ARG A 69 -9.85 16.42 -5.40
N VAL A 70 -11.06 15.85 -5.50
CA VAL A 70 -11.49 14.78 -4.60
C VAL A 70 -10.57 13.56 -4.71
N TRP A 71 -10.23 13.13 -5.93
CA TRP A 71 -9.28 12.04 -6.13
C TRP A 71 -7.85 12.47 -5.79
N CYS A 72 -7.28 13.37 -6.60
CA CYS A 72 -5.87 13.76 -6.49
C CYS A 72 -5.51 14.43 -5.15
N GLY A 73 -6.47 15.01 -4.43
CA GLY A 73 -6.24 15.69 -3.16
C GLY A 73 -6.56 14.88 -1.90
N TYR A 74 -7.38 13.82 -1.98
CA TYR A 74 -7.82 13.09 -0.78
C TYR A 74 -7.87 11.56 -0.88
N LEU A 75 -7.99 11.01 -2.09
CA LEU A 75 -8.13 9.56 -2.31
C LEU A 75 -6.94 8.94 -3.05
N CYS A 76 -6.09 9.78 -3.65
CA CYS A 76 -4.85 9.34 -4.27
C CYS A 76 -4.05 8.51 -3.26
N PRO A 77 -3.64 7.28 -3.59
CA PRO A 77 -2.97 6.39 -2.64
C PRO A 77 -1.77 7.07 -1.95
N GLN A 78 -0.96 7.82 -2.72
CA GLN A 78 0.17 8.60 -2.22
C GLN A 78 -0.23 9.57 -1.11
N THR A 79 -1.31 10.32 -1.32
CA THR A 79 -1.83 11.27 -0.34
C THR A 79 -2.39 10.56 0.90
N VAL A 80 -3.07 9.42 0.73
CA VAL A 80 -3.62 8.67 1.86
C VAL A 80 -2.49 8.10 2.74
N TRP A 81 -1.42 7.56 2.15
CA TRP A 81 -0.25 7.11 2.93
C TRP A 81 0.40 8.26 3.68
N THR A 82 0.63 9.42 3.04
CA THR A 82 1.19 10.60 3.72
C THR A 82 0.29 11.08 4.86
N PHE A 83 -1.03 11.11 4.67
CA PHE A 83 -1.96 11.44 5.76
C PHE A 83 -1.94 10.43 6.91
N MET A 84 -1.70 9.16 6.62
CA MET A 84 -1.51 8.13 7.64
C MET A 84 -0.23 8.38 8.45
N TYR A 85 0.89 8.66 7.78
CA TYR A 85 2.15 8.97 8.47
C TYR A 85 2.06 10.22 9.34
N ILE A 86 1.47 11.29 8.81
CA ILE A 86 1.23 12.53 9.56
C ILE A 86 0.33 12.25 10.76
N TRP A 87 -0.71 11.43 10.62
CA TRP A 87 -1.59 11.07 11.72
C TRP A 87 -0.85 10.32 12.85
N PHE A 88 -0.01 9.34 12.52
CA PHE A 88 0.83 8.65 13.50
C PHE A 88 1.84 9.59 14.15
N GLU A 89 2.44 10.49 13.36
CA GLU A 89 3.40 11.47 13.85
C GLU A 89 2.76 12.49 14.80
N GLU A 90 1.58 13.02 14.45
CA GLU A 90 0.80 13.92 15.31
C GLU A 90 0.38 13.22 16.61
N LYS A 91 0.09 11.93 16.57
CA LYS A 91 -0.31 11.17 17.77
C LYS A 91 0.86 10.94 18.73
N LEU A 92 2.06 10.70 18.22
CA LEU A 92 3.25 10.37 19.02
C LEU A 92 4.02 11.62 19.47
N GLU A 93 4.21 12.59 18.58
CA GLU A 93 5.05 13.77 18.80
C GLU A 93 4.22 15.06 18.97
N GLY A 94 3.00 15.10 18.47
CA GLY A 94 2.11 16.26 18.55
C GLY A 94 2.09 17.11 17.27
N SER A 95 1.47 18.29 17.36
CA SER A 95 1.34 19.20 16.22
C SER A 95 2.69 19.68 15.69
N ALA A 96 2.73 20.09 14.41
CA ALA A 96 3.94 20.55 13.74
C ALA A 96 4.76 21.60 14.54
N ASN A 97 4.08 22.55 15.18
CA ASN A 97 4.72 23.56 16.01
C ASN A 97 5.37 22.98 17.28
N LYS A 98 4.74 21.96 17.89
CA LYS A 98 5.29 21.28 19.06
C LYS A 98 6.53 20.47 18.70
N ARG A 99 6.51 19.80 17.54
CA ARG A 99 7.66 19.04 17.00
C ARG A 99 8.84 19.94 16.71
N ARG A 100 8.63 21.05 15.98
CA ARG A 100 9.67 22.06 15.71
C ARG A 100 10.33 22.59 16.99
N LYS A 101 9.53 22.81 18.05
CA LYS A 101 10.04 23.23 19.35
C LYS A 101 10.76 22.10 20.11
N GLN A 102 10.39 20.84 19.90
CA GLN A 102 11.07 19.70 20.50
C GLN A 102 12.40 19.38 19.81
N ASP A 103 12.48 19.58 18.50
CA ASP A 103 13.71 19.36 17.71
C ASP A 103 14.80 20.40 18.03
N SER A 104 14.43 21.58 18.52
CA SER A 104 15.40 22.58 18.99
C SER A 104 15.91 22.35 20.41
N ASN A 105 15.33 21.39 21.16
CA ASN A 105 15.76 21.04 22.51
C ASN A 105 16.74 19.86 22.50
N LYS A 106 17.51 19.70 23.60
CA LYS A 106 18.39 18.54 23.78
C LYS A 106 17.59 17.23 23.73
N LEU A 107 18.11 16.25 23.00
CA LEU A 107 17.50 14.93 22.85
C LEU A 107 17.36 14.25 24.22
N THR A 108 16.15 14.25 24.76
CA THR A 108 15.83 13.57 26.03
C THR A 108 15.45 12.12 25.74
N ALA A 109 15.71 11.18 26.67
CA ALA A 109 15.37 9.76 26.50
C ALA A 109 13.90 9.51 26.10
N ASN A 110 12.96 10.31 26.66
CA ASN A 110 11.54 10.24 26.30
C ASN A 110 11.27 10.69 24.84
N LEU A 111 12.01 11.69 24.35
CA LEU A 111 11.90 12.15 22.96
C LEU A 111 12.50 11.12 21.99
N ALA A 112 13.64 10.54 22.34
CA ALA A 112 14.25 9.46 21.55
C ALA A 112 13.31 8.25 21.42
N MET A 113 12.72 7.81 22.53
CA MET A 113 11.74 6.70 22.52
C MET A 113 10.53 7.00 21.62
N ARG A 114 9.96 8.21 21.69
CA ARG A 114 8.83 8.60 20.82
C ARG A 114 9.20 8.59 19.34
N LYS A 115 10.40 9.10 18.99
CA LYS A 115 10.93 9.06 17.63
C LYS A 115 11.15 7.63 17.15
N THR A 116 11.70 6.75 17.98
CA THR A 116 11.88 5.33 17.65
C THR A 116 10.55 4.64 17.40
N VAL A 117 9.56 4.83 18.28
CA VAL A 117 8.21 4.26 18.11
C VAL A 117 7.56 4.78 16.82
N LYS A 118 7.76 6.05 16.47
CA LYS A 118 7.31 6.62 15.19
C LYS A 118 7.92 5.88 14.00
N HIS A 119 9.24 5.75 13.95
CA HIS A 119 9.91 5.08 12.84
C HIS A 119 9.52 3.59 12.74
N ILE A 120 9.31 2.91 13.87
CA ILE A 120 8.79 1.53 13.87
C ILE A 120 7.39 1.47 13.26
N ALA A 121 6.49 2.38 13.65
CA ALA A 121 5.14 2.42 13.10
C ALA A 121 5.16 2.74 11.59
N TRP A 122 5.99 3.68 11.16
CA TRP A 122 6.15 4.02 9.75
C TRP A 122 6.68 2.85 8.94
N PHE A 123 7.71 2.16 9.44
CA PHE A 123 8.27 0.99 8.80
C PHE A 123 7.25 -0.16 8.72
N ALA A 124 6.45 -0.39 9.77
CA ALA A 124 5.42 -1.41 9.77
C ALA A 124 4.35 -1.15 8.69
N ILE A 125 3.90 0.10 8.53
CA ILE A 125 2.93 0.51 7.49
C ILE A 125 3.54 0.34 6.09
N ALA A 126 4.79 0.77 5.91
CA ALA A 126 5.52 0.62 4.67
C ALA A 126 5.67 -0.85 4.28
N LEU A 127 6.07 -1.70 5.23
CA LEU A 127 6.23 -3.14 5.01
C LEU A 127 4.89 -3.81 4.68
N ALA A 128 3.82 -3.51 5.43
CA ALA A 128 2.48 -4.02 5.14
C ALA A 128 1.99 -3.62 3.74
N THR A 129 2.31 -2.40 3.31
CA THR A 129 2.01 -1.91 1.96
C THR A 129 2.79 -2.71 0.91
N GLY A 130 4.10 -2.93 1.12
CA GLY A 130 4.93 -3.74 0.23
C GLY A 130 4.42 -5.17 0.09
N PHE A 131 4.04 -5.83 1.19
CA PHE A 131 3.40 -7.15 1.16
C PHE A 131 2.09 -7.14 0.38
N THR A 132 1.23 -6.14 0.61
CA THR A 132 -0.05 -6.05 -0.08
C THR A 132 0.16 -5.91 -1.59
N PHE A 133 1.08 -5.06 -2.03
CA PHE A 133 1.41 -4.89 -3.46
C PHE A 133 1.91 -6.19 -4.09
N VAL A 134 2.88 -6.86 -3.48
CA VAL A 134 3.41 -8.12 -4.02
C VAL A 134 2.39 -9.26 -3.91
N GLY A 135 1.53 -9.21 -2.90
CA GLY A 135 0.43 -10.14 -2.68
C GLY A 135 -0.62 -10.16 -3.79
N TYR A 136 -0.69 -9.13 -4.64
CA TYR A 136 -1.51 -9.18 -5.85
C TYR A 136 -0.90 -10.06 -6.95
N PHE A 137 0.42 -10.29 -6.93
CA PHE A 137 1.14 -11.05 -7.96
C PHE A 137 1.58 -12.44 -7.50
N VAL A 138 1.82 -12.60 -6.20
CA VAL A 138 2.23 -13.86 -5.56
C VAL A 138 1.18 -14.21 -4.51
N PRO A 139 0.78 -15.49 -4.33
CA PRO A 139 -0.22 -15.87 -3.34
C PRO A 139 0.12 -15.31 -1.95
N MET A 140 -0.76 -14.46 -1.40
CA MET A 140 -0.48 -13.64 -0.21
C MET A 140 -0.12 -14.48 1.02
N LYS A 141 -0.85 -15.59 1.25
CA LYS A 141 -0.60 -16.49 2.37
C LYS A 141 0.79 -17.11 2.29
N GLN A 142 1.17 -17.59 1.12
CA GLN A 142 2.47 -18.22 0.89
C GLN A 142 3.59 -17.17 1.01
N LEU A 143 3.41 -15.98 0.42
CA LEU A 143 4.36 -14.88 0.50
C LEU A 143 4.69 -14.50 1.96
N VAL A 144 3.68 -14.38 2.82
CA VAL A 144 3.88 -14.03 4.23
C VAL A 144 4.61 -15.16 4.97
N ILE A 145 4.19 -16.42 4.78
CA ILE A 145 4.83 -17.58 5.43
C ILE A 145 6.29 -17.71 4.99
N ASP A 146 6.56 -17.65 3.69
CA ASP A 146 7.89 -17.81 3.12
C ASP A 146 8.84 -16.68 3.56
N PHE A 147 8.31 -15.46 3.70
CA PHE A 147 9.09 -14.31 4.17
C PHE A 147 9.49 -14.47 5.65
N PHE A 148 8.57 -14.87 6.52
CA PHE A 148 8.88 -15.05 7.95
C PHE A 148 9.68 -16.34 8.24
N THR A 149 9.58 -17.35 7.39
CA THR A 149 10.39 -18.57 7.49
C THR A 149 11.76 -18.44 6.80
N PHE A 150 12.08 -17.29 6.20
CA PHE A 150 13.29 -17.03 5.42
C PHE A 150 13.51 -18.00 4.24
N ASN A 151 12.42 -18.60 3.72
CA ASN A 151 12.45 -19.49 2.56
C ASN A 151 12.00 -18.79 1.26
N ALA A 152 11.62 -17.51 1.32
CA ALA A 152 11.17 -16.77 0.15
C ALA A 152 12.28 -16.59 -0.89
N ASN A 153 11.91 -16.75 -2.16
CA ASN A 153 12.76 -16.44 -3.30
C ASN A 153 13.21 -14.97 -3.27
N PHE A 154 14.37 -14.69 -3.88
CA PHE A 154 14.96 -13.35 -3.94
C PHE A 154 14.00 -12.29 -4.51
N TRP A 155 13.27 -12.63 -5.59
CA TRP A 155 12.40 -11.69 -6.30
C TRP A 155 11.23 -11.15 -5.46
N PRO A 156 10.39 -12.00 -4.82
CA PRO A 156 9.35 -11.51 -3.92
C PRO A 156 9.89 -10.63 -2.79
N VAL A 157 11.00 -11.03 -2.14
CA VAL A 157 11.61 -10.26 -1.05
C VAL A 157 12.10 -8.90 -1.53
N PHE A 158 12.80 -8.87 -2.68
CA PHE A 158 13.27 -7.63 -3.28
C PHE A 158 12.12 -6.66 -3.54
N TRP A 159 11.02 -7.11 -4.15
CA TRP A 159 9.88 -6.24 -4.46
C TRP A 159 9.14 -5.77 -3.20
N VAL A 160 8.96 -6.64 -2.20
CA VAL A 160 8.36 -6.24 -0.90
C VAL A 160 9.19 -5.13 -0.27
N MET A 161 10.51 -5.30 -0.20
CA MET A 161 11.41 -4.33 0.39
C MET A 161 11.50 -3.04 -0.44
N PHE A 162 11.52 -3.15 -1.76
CA PHE A 162 11.52 -2.01 -2.67
C PHE A 162 10.28 -1.13 -2.46
N PHE A 163 9.08 -1.73 -2.50
CA PHE A 163 7.84 -1.00 -2.24
C PHE A 163 7.77 -0.46 -0.82
N ALA A 164 8.27 -1.19 0.17
CA ALA A 164 8.35 -0.71 1.54
C ALA A 164 9.26 0.53 1.64
N ILE A 165 10.46 0.50 1.05
CA ILE A 165 11.40 1.64 1.08
C ILE A 165 10.79 2.86 0.36
N CYS A 166 10.19 2.68 -0.82
CA CYS A 166 9.52 3.77 -1.53
C CYS A 166 8.35 4.34 -0.71
N THR A 167 7.55 3.48 -0.07
CA THR A 167 6.42 3.90 0.75
C THR A 167 6.89 4.59 2.02
N TYR A 168 8.00 4.18 2.60
CA TYR A 168 8.65 4.85 3.72
C TYR A 168 9.21 6.21 3.31
N GLY A 169 9.80 6.34 2.12
CA GLY A 169 10.28 7.62 1.57
C GLY A 169 9.16 8.66 1.42
N ASN A 170 7.91 8.23 1.24
CA ASN A 170 6.75 9.13 1.22
C ASN A 170 6.34 9.69 2.60
N ALA A 171 6.96 9.21 3.69
CA ALA A 171 6.72 9.71 5.05
C ALA A 171 7.42 11.06 5.33
N GLY A 172 8.44 11.41 4.54
CA GLY A 172 9.21 12.66 4.68
C GLY A 172 10.65 12.44 5.13
#